data_AF-A0AAW6GYB6-F1
#
_entry.id   AF-A0AAW6GYB6-F1
#
_cell.length_a   1.000
_cell.length_b   1.000
_cell.length_c   1.000
_cell.angle_alpha   90.00
_cell.angle_beta   90.00
_cell.angle_gamma   90.00
#
_symmetry.space_group_name_H-M   'P 1'
#
loop_
_entity.id
_entity.type
_entity.pdbx_description
1 polymer ?
#
loop_
_entity_poly.entity_id
_entity_poly.type
_entity_poly.pdbx_seq_one_letter_code
_entity_poly.pdbx_strand_id
1 'polypeptide(L)'
;AIPDDQVLLRSNNSLGHGIMNEIHDIIYVKTDDYSASHNQEIAWEIEKLNQQFLDEGRNYVLVGPGRWGSSDTWLGIPVKWPHISAARVIVEAGLTNYRVDPSQGTHFFQNLTSFGVGYFTINAFMNDGVYNQEFLNAQPAIHETKYLRHVHFRQPMVVKMDGKKKLGVVLMPEE
;
A
#
# COMPACT_ATOMS: atom_id res chain seq x y z
N ALA A 1 -13.39 -8.95 -17.29
CA ALA A 1 -12.71 -8.37 -16.11
C ALA A 1 -11.46 -9.20 -15.84
N ILE A 2 -10.43 -8.63 -15.21
CA ILE A 2 -9.26 -9.43 -14.80
C ILE A 2 -9.73 -10.41 -13.72
N PRO A 3 -9.41 -11.71 -13.79
CA PRO A 3 -9.73 -12.67 -12.73
C PRO A 3 -9.07 -12.30 -11.39
N ASP A 4 -9.68 -12.67 -10.26
CA ASP A 4 -9.16 -12.30 -8.94
C ASP A 4 -7.89 -13.09 -8.56
N ASP A 5 -7.73 -14.30 -9.09
CA ASP A 5 -6.54 -15.16 -8.93
C ASP A 5 -5.28 -14.60 -9.63
N GLN A 6 -5.45 -13.65 -10.55
CA GLN A 6 -4.36 -12.95 -11.23
C GLN A 6 -3.99 -11.61 -10.58
N VAL A 7 -4.64 -11.26 -9.45
CA VAL A 7 -4.52 -9.94 -8.85
C VAL A 7 -3.99 -10.03 -7.42
N LEU A 8 -2.94 -9.24 -7.16
CA LEU A 8 -2.39 -9.06 -5.83
C LEU A 8 -3.22 -8.06 -5.02
N LEU A 9 -3.56 -6.93 -5.66
CA LEU A 9 -4.35 -5.85 -5.08
C LEU A 9 -5.41 -5.37 -6.06
N ARG A 10 -6.66 -5.26 -5.64
CA ARG A 10 -7.73 -4.60 -6.40
C ARG A 10 -8.43 -3.59 -5.54
N SER A 11 -8.62 -2.39 -6.08
CA SER A 11 -9.43 -1.36 -5.48
C SER A 11 -10.51 -0.91 -6.45
N ASN A 12 -11.74 -0.80 -5.94
CA ASN A 12 -12.87 -0.18 -6.64
C ASN A 12 -12.97 1.33 -6.34
N ASN A 13 -12.04 1.87 -5.56
CA ASN A 13 -11.93 3.27 -5.22
C ASN A 13 -10.45 3.67 -5.24
N SER A 14 -9.94 3.89 -6.45
CA SER A 14 -8.57 4.30 -6.68
C SER A 14 -8.47 5.72 -7.21
N LEU A 15 -7.42 6.44 -6.78
CA LEU A 15 -6.90 7.62 -7.45
C LEU A 15 -5.66 7.26 -8.26
N GLY A 16 -5.49 7.95 -9.39
CA GLY A 16 -4.40 7.73 -10.33
C GLY A 16 -4.91 7.31 -11.71
N HIS A 17 -4.03 7.43 -12.71
CA HIS A 17 -4.32 7.01 -14.07
C HIS A 17 -3.03 6.58 -14.75
N GLY A 18 -3.08 5.47 -15.50
CA GLY A 18 -1.94 4.96 -16.26
C GLY A 18 -1.55 3.54 -15.89
N ILE A 19 -0.37 3.14 -16.33
CA ILE A 19 0.22 1.82 -16.12
C ILE A 19 1.65 2.02 -15.61
N MET A 20 2.02 1.31 -14.55
CA MET A 20 3.40 1.23 -14.05
C MET A 20 3.85 -0.22 -14.06
N ASN A 21 5.06 -0.48 -14.52
CA ASN A 21 5.60 -1.84 -14.70
C ASN A 21 7.09 -1.92 -14.32
N GLU A 22 7.52 -1.08 -13.38
CA GLU A 22 8.91 -1.01 -12.90
C GLU A 22 9.05 -1.23 -11.39
N ILE A 23 7.97 -1.61 -10.69
CA ILE A 23 7.95 -1.74 -9.23
C ILE A 23 8.13 -3.19 -8.84
N HIS A 24 9.22 -3.51 -8.16
CA HIS A 24 9.54 -4.87 -7.71
C HIS A 24 9.20 -5.13 -6.25
N ASP A 25 9.02 -4.06 -5.47
CA ASP A 25 8.98 -4.13 -4.02
C ASP A 25 7.61 -3.77 -3.48
N ILE A 26 7.16 -4.54 -2.50
CA ILE A 26 5.97 -4.26 -1.72
C ILE A 26 6.31 -4.30 -0.23
N ILE A 27 5.94 -3.22 0.46
CA ILE A 27 6.04 -3.09 1.91
C ILE A 27 4.62 -3.08 2.45
N TYR A 28 4.34 -3.95 3.40
CA TYR A 28 3.05 -3.98 4.06
C TYR A 28 3.16 -4.11 5.57
N VAL A 29 2.17 -3.52 6.25
CA VAL A 29 1.99 -3.68 7.69
C VAL A 29 1.36 -5.04 7.95
N LYS A 30 2.00 -5.82 8.82
CA LYS A 30 1.47 -7.09 9.32
C LYS A 30 0.20 -6.83 10.13
N THR A 31 -0.84 -7.58 9.79
CA THR A 31 -2.18 -7.40 10.35
C THR A 31 -2.50 -8.38 11.47
N ASP A 32 -1.73 -9.47 11.58
CA ASP A 32 -1.77 -10.40 12.71
C ASP A 32 -1.38 -9.63 13.98
N ASP A 33 -2.32 -9.54 14.93
CA ASP A 33 -2.20 -8.77 16.18
C ASP A 33 -1.97 -7.25 16.01
N TYR A 34 -2.41 -6.68 14.88
CA TYR A 34 -2.33 -5.22 14.70
C TYR A 34 -3.08 -4.47 15.80
N SER A 35 -2.41 -3.45 16.35
CA SER A 35 -3.00 -2.49 17.28
C SER A 35 -2.58 -1.08 16.90
N ALA A 36 -3.56 -0.18 16.81
CA ALA A 36 -3.32 1.22 16.49
C ALA A 36 -2.46 1.96 17.54
N SER A 37 -2.29 1.38 18.73
CA SER A 37 -1.32 1.88 19.72
C SER A 37 0.12 1.88 19.19
N HIS A 38 0.43 1.05 18.19
CA HIS A 38 1.76 0.92 17.60
C HIS A 38 1.95 1.75 16.32
N ASN A 39 0.96 2.56 15.93
CA ASN A 39 1.01 3.30 14.67
C ASN A 39 2.17 4.30 14.60
N GLN A 40 2.58 4.84 15.75
CA GLN A 40 3.72 5.75 15.82
C GLN A 40 5.03 5.02 15.51
N GLU A 41 5.23 3.83 16.05
CA GLU A 41 6.40 2.99 15.80
C GLU A 41 6.42 2.51 14.34
N ILE A 42 5.26 2.12 13.80
CA ILE A 42 5.11 1.74 12.40
C ILE A 42 5.53 2.90 11.47
N ALA A 43 5.11 4.14 11.77
CA ALA A 43 5.49 5.30 11.00
C ALA A 43 7.03 5.51 10.96
N TRP A 44 7.72 5.28 12.08
CA TRP A 44 9.18 5.38 12.15
C TRP A 44 9.90 4.26 11.37
N GLU A 45 9.37 3.04 11.40
CA GLU A 45 9.95 1.94 10.60
C GLU A 45 9.77 2.19 9.10
N ILE A 46 8.61 2.71 8.69
CA ILE A 46 8.33 3.07 7.29
C ILE A 46 9.25 4.20 6.83
N GLU A 47 9.45 5.23 7.66
CA GLU A 47 10.35 6.34 7.33
C GLU A 47 11.78 5.86 7.04
N LYS A 48 12.30 4.93 7.85
CA LYS A 48 13.63 4.34 7.65
C LYS A 48 13.74 3.56 6.34
N LEU A 49 12.74 2.72 6.05
CA LEU A 49 12.71 1.98 4.79
C LEU A 49 12.59 2.93 3.60
N ASN A 50 11.73 3.95 3.68
CA ASN A 50 11.57 4.92 2.62
C ASN A 50 12.89 5.65 2.31
N GLN A 51 13.66 6.01 3.33
CA GLN A 51 14.98 6.62 3.12
C GLN A 51 15.93 5.68 2.35
N GLN A 52 15.95 4.39 2.67
CA GLN A 52 16.75 3.40 1.93
C GLN A 52 16.33 3.31 0.45
N PHE A 53 15.02 3.29 0.18
CA PHE A 53 14.50 3.27 -1.19
C PHE A 53 14.87 4.55 -1.97
N LEU A 54 14.84 5.71 -1.32
CA LEU A 54 15.28 6.97 -1.92
C LEU A 54 16.78 6.95 -2.24
N ASP A 55 17.61 6.47 -1.32
CA ASP A 55 19.07 6.37 -1.50
C ASP A 55 19.45 5.40 -2.63
N GLU A 56 18.68 4.32 -2.80
CA GLU A 56 18.84 3.33 -3.86
C GLU A 56 18.19 3.73 -5.20
N GLY A 57 17.41 4.82 -5.23
CA GLY A 57 16.66 5.24 -6.41
C GLY A 57 15.56 4.25 -6.82
N ARG A 58 15.02 3.49 -5.85
CA ARG A 58 14.00 2.46 -6.04
C ARG A 58 12.64 2.93 -5.55
N ASN A 59 11.59 2.27 -6.03
CA ASN A 59 10.21 2.56 -5.68
C ASN A 59 9.51 1.30 -5.15
N TYR A 60 8.44 1.48 -4.39
CA TYR A 60 7.68 0.36 -3.83
C TYR A 60 6.16 0.62 -3.80
N VAL A 61 5.40 -0.46 -3.58
CA VAL A 61 3.99 -0.43 -3.18
C VAL A 61 3.91 -0.44 -1.66
N LEU A 62 3.13 0.46 -1.07
CA LEU A 62 2.92 0.56 0.38
C LEU A 62 1.49 0.15 0.73
N VAL A 63 1.33 -0.80 1.65
CA VAL A 63 0.01 -1.28 2.12
C VAL A 63 -0.08 -1.22 3.63
N GLY A 64 -1.17 -0.70 4.18
CA GLY A 64 -1.32 -0.65 5.62
C GLY A 64 -2.73 -0.29 6.07
N PRO A 65 -3.06 -0.56 7.34
CA PRO A 65 -4.40 -0.37 7.86
C PRO A 65 -4.73 1.08 8.20
N GLY A 66 -6.01 1.43 8.02
CA GLY A 66 -6.51 2.77 8.32
C GLY A 66 -5.96 3.86 7.41
N ARG A 67 -5.87 5.08 7.95
CA ARG A 67 -5.45 6.26 7.18
C ARG A 67 -3.94 6.41 7.11
N TRP A 68 -3.44 6.89 5.98
CA TRP A 68 -2.07 7.38 5.88
C TRP A 68 -2.03 8.89 6.16
N GLY A 69 -1.20 9.30 7.11
CA GLY A 69 -0.96 10.71 7.44
C GLY A 69 -2.00 11.36 8.34
N SER A 70 -2.77 10.55 9.07
CA SER A 70 -3.66 11.05 10.12
C SER A 70 -2.84 11.61 11.30
N SER A 71 -3.21 12.79 11.79
CA SER A 71 -2.67 13.31 13.05
C SER A 71 -3.21 12.56 14.28
N ASP A 72 -4.37 11.92 14.14
CA ASP A 72 -4.91 11.00 15.14
C ASP A 72 -4.40 9.60 14.84
N THR A 73 -3.50 9.11 15.69
CA THR A 73 -2.85 7.80 15.54
C THR A 73 -3.80 6.64 15.74
N TRP A 74 -4.97 6.86 16.36
CA TRP A 74 -6.02 5.83 16.47
C TRP A 74 -6.81 5.64 15.19
N LEU A 75 -6.67 6.55 14.22
CA LEU A 75 -7.33 6.46 12.91
C LEU A 75 -6.37 5.95 11.82
N GLY A 76 -5.07 5.95 12.07
CA GLY A 76 -4.11 5.51 11.07
C GLY A 76 -2.66 5.81 11.41
N ILE A 77 -1.80 5.59 10.43
CA ILE A 77 -0.36 5.68 10.57
C ILE A 77 0.08 7.14 10.31
N PRO A 78 0.68 7.83 11.30
CA PRO A 78 0.97 9.27 11.27
C PRO A 78 2.24 9.59 10.46
N VAL A 79 2.30 9.15 9.21
CA VAL A 79 3.41 9.49 8.28
C VAL A 79 3.24 10.89 7.69
N LYS A 80 4.36 11.55 7.36
CA LYS A 80 4.36 12.72 6.48
C LYS A 80 4.79 12.32 5.08
N TRP A 81 4.54 13.16 4.09
CA TRP A 81 4.92 12.86 2.70
C TRP A 81 6.39 12.43 2.54
N PRO A 82 7.40 13.09 3.15
CA PRO A 82 8.79 12.65 3.04
C PRO A 82 9.06 11.26 3.63
N HIS A 83 8.19 10.75 4.51
CA HIS A 83 8.36 9.43 5.11
C HIS A 83 7.90 8.30 4.16
N ILE A 84 7.17 8.61 3.09
CA ILE A 84 6.59 7.63 2.15
C ILE A 84 6.76 8.04 0.68
N SER A 85 7.63 9.01 0.39
CA SER A 85 7.73 9.66 -0.92
C SER A 85 8.27 8.77 -2.04
N ALA A 86 8.91 7.64 -1.73
CA ALA A 86 9.33 6.64 -2.71
C ALA A 86 8.21 5.62 -3.04
N ALA A 87 7.07 5.68 -2.34
CA ALA A 87 5.91 4.85 -2.70
C ALA A 87 5.29 5.33 -4.02
N ARG A 88 5.01 4.39 -4.92
CA ARG A 88 4.32 4.64 -6.20
C ARG A 88 2.87 4.18 -6.19
N VAL A 89 2.52 3.31 -5.26
CA VAL A 89 1.14 2.97 -4.91
C VAL A 89 1.04 2.95 -3.39
N ILE A 90 0.03 3.61 -2.84
CA ILE A 90 -0.29 3.63 -1.42
C ILE A 90 -1.69 3.04 -1.24
N VAL A 91 -1.83 2.10 -0.30
CA VAL A 91 -3.07 1.38 -0.07
C VAL A 91 -3.54 1.56 1.37
N GLU A 92 -4.76 2.09 1.53
CA GLU A 92 -5.52 2.03 2.78
C GLU A 92 -6.29 0.70 2.82
N ALA A 93 -5.85 -0.22 3.68
CA ALA A 93 -6.49 -1.51 3.87
C ALA A 93 -7.47 -1.46 5.05
N GLY A 94 -8.71 -1.87 4.84
CA GLY A 94 -9.68 -2.10 5.91
C GLY A 94 -9.37 -3.39 6.67
N LEU A 95 -9.58 -3.38 7.99
CA LEU A 95 -9.47 -4.57 8.84
C LEU A 95 -10.81 -4.87 9.53
N THR A 96 -11.09 -6.14 9.84
CA THR A 96 -12.35 -6.54 10.49
C THR A 96 -12.60 -5.82 11.82
N ASN A 97 -11.55 -5.74 12.65
CA ASN A 97 -11.58 -5.20 14.01
C ASN A 97 -11.03 -3.77 14.11
N TYR A 98 -10.72 -3.13 12.97
CA TYR A 98 -10.23 -1.77 12.91
C TYR A 98 -10.86 -1.06 11.71
N ARG A 99 -12.08 -0.55 11.96
CA ARG A 99 -12.95 0.07 10.96
C ARG A 99 -12.79 1.58 11.02
N VAL A 100 -11.87 2.10 10.22
CA VAL A 100 -11.69 3.53 10.04
C VAL A 100 -12.14 3.91 8.65
N ASP A 101 -12.93 4.97 8.54
CA ASP A 101 -13.31 5.51 7.25
C ASP A 101 -12.05 5.98 6.49
N PRO A 102 -11.82 5.49 5.26
CA PRO A 102 -10.63 5.80 4.49
C PRO A 102 -10.54 7.31 4.20
N SER A 103 -9.32 7.84 4.22
CA SER A 103 -9.09 9.26 3.89
C SER A 103 -9.21 9.53 2.39
N GLN A 104 -9.15 8.47 1.56
CA GLN A 104 -9.18 8.55 0.10
C GLN A 104 -8.12 9.48 -0.47
N GLY A 105 -6.94 9.52 0.17
CA GLY A 105 -5.78 10.28 -0.31
C GLY A 105 -5.85 11.78 -0.06
N THR A 106 -6.84 12.28 0.68
CA THR A 106 -7.00 13.71 0.98
C THR A 106 -5.79 14.32 1.69
N HIS A 107 -5.12 13.56 2.57
CA HIS A 107 -3.90 14.01 3.27
C HIS A 107 -2.73 14.33 2.35
N PHE A 108 -2.66 13.70 1.17
CA PHE A 108 -1.52 13.81 0.25
C PHE A 108 -1.94 14.21 -1.17
N PHE A 109 -3.16 14.71 -1.36
CA PHE A 109 -3.78 14.83 -2.69
C PHE A 109 -2.91 15.56 -3.72
N GLN A 110 -2.30 16.70 -3.34
CA GLN A 110 -1.40 17.44 -4.22
C GLN A 110 -0.20 16.59 -4.66
N ASN A 111 0.45 15.89 -3.73
CA ASN A 111 1.58 15.02 -4.05
C ASN A 111 1.17 13.83 -4.92
N LEU A 112 0.04 13.19 -4.61
CA LEU A 112 -0.45 12.03 -5.37
C LEU A 112 -0.67 12.40 -6.84
N THR A 113 -1.33 13.53 -7.09
CA THR A 113 -1.60 14.02 -8.44
C THR A 113 -0.35 14.54 -9.15
N SER A 114 0.56 15.24 -8.45
CA SER A 114 1.78 15.77 -9.05
C SER A 114 2.81 14.69 -9.40
N PHE A 115 2.94 13.64 -8.59
CA PHE A 115 3.94 12.58 -8.78
C PHE A 115 3.38 11.31 -9.44
N GLY A 116 2.10 11.32 -9.82
CA GLY A 116 1.45 10.19 -10.47
C GLY A 116 1.35 8.95 -9.58
N VAL A 117 1.28 9.13 -8.27
CA VAL A 117 1.23 8.03 -7.29
C VAL A 117 -0.20 7.49 -7.20
N GLY A 118 -0.33 6.17 -7.32
CA GLY A 118 -1.60 5.49 -7.13
C GLY A 118 -2.03 5.50 -5.67
N TYR A 119 -3.32 5.72 -5.41
CA TYR A 119 -3.87 5.66 -4.06
C TYR A 119 -5.11 4.80 -4.03
N PHE A 120 -5.05 3.67 -3.34
CA PHE A 120 -6.07 2.64 -3.35
C PHE A 120 -6.73 2.55 -1.99
N THR A 121 -8.06 2.48 -1.97
CA THR A 121 -8.80 2.03 -0.80
C THR A 121 -9.27 0.60 -1.03
N ILE A 122 -8.94 -0.33 -0.13
CA ILE A 122 -9.32 -1.74 -0.25
C ILE A 122 -9.94 -2.19 1.06
N ASN A 123 -11.15 -2.75 1.02
CA ASN A 123 -11.82 -3.35 2.17
C ASN A 123 -12.24 -4.78 1.85
N ALA A 124 -11.26 -5.68 1.80
CA ALA A 124 -11.46 -7.08 1.44
C ALA A 124 -12.50 -7.78 2.34
N PHE A 125 -12.60 -7.41 3.62
CA PHE A 125 -13.59 -7.95 4.56
C PHE A 125 -15.05 -7.62 4.22
N MET A 126 -15.28 -6.53 3.48
CA MET A 126 -16.60 -6.12 3.00
C MET A 126 -16.85 -6.56 1.55
N ASN A 127 -16.02 -7.46 1.01
CA ASN A 127 -15.98 -7.82 -0.41
C ASN A 127 -15.79 -6.60 -1.33
N ASP A 128 -15.13 -5.55 -0.85
CA ASP A 128 -14.79 -4.36 -1.64
C ASP A 128 -13.29 -4.33 -1.97
N GLY A 129 -12.96 -4.94 -3.10
CA GLY A 129 -11.59 -5.09 -3.57
C GLY A 129 -10.95 -6.41 -3.17
N VAL A 130 -9.68 -6.58 -3.56
CA VAL A 130 -8.90 -7.81 -3.35
C VAL A 130 -7.59 -7.41 -2.68
N TYR A 131 -7.20 -8.12 -1.63
CA TYR A 131 -5.88 -8.02 -1.04
C TYR A 131 -5.37 -9.44 -0.73
N ASN A 132 -4.51 -9.97 -1.60
CA ASN A 132 -4.00 -11.33 -1.48
C ASN A 132 -2.82 -11.40 -0.49
N GLN A 133 -3.13 -11.20 0.80
CA GLN A 133 -2.13 -11.19 1.86
C GLN A 133 -1.53 -12.59 2.10
N GLU A 134 -2.30 -13.66 1.91
CA GLU A 134 -1.80 -15.04 2.04
C GLU A 134 -0.65 -15.32 1.06
N PHE A 135 -0.78 -14.88 -0.20
CA PHE A 135 0.29 -14.98 -1.17
C PHE A 135 1.55 -14.22 -0.71
N LEU A 136 1.39 -12.97 -0.24
CA LEU A 136 2.52 -12.15 0.23
C LEU A 136 3.21 -12.75 1.46
N ASN A 137 2.45 -13.36 2.36
CA ASN A 137 2.98 -14.02 3.55
C ASN A 137 3.76 -15.29 3.19
N ALA A 138 3.43 -15.96 2.09
CA ALA A 138 4.15 -17.14 1.59
C ALA A 138 5.48 -16.81 0.91
N GLN A 139 5.69 -15.56 0.46
CA GLN A 139 6.93 -15.13 -0.17
C GLN A 139 8.05 -14.90 0.85
N PRO A 140 9.32 -15.12 0.49
CA PRO A 140 10.45 -14.75 1.34
C PRO A 140 10.49 -13.23 1.54
N ALA A 141 10.61 -12.78 2.78
CA ALA A 141 10.80 -11.38 3.11
C ALA A 141 12.29 -11.02 2.99
N ILE A 142 12.61 -9.92 2.28
CA ILE A 142 13.97 -9.35 2.29
C ILE A 142 14.22 -8.62 3.60
N HIS A 143 13.18 -7.97 4.13
CA HIS A 143 13.22 -7.32 5.42
C HIS A 143 11.92 -7.58 6.17
N GLU A 144 12.04 -7.92 7.46
CA GLU A 144 10.90 -8.17 8.32
C GLU A 144 11.20 -7.65 9.73
N THR A 145 10.28 -6.85 10.25
CA THR A 145 10.32 -6.35 11.62
C THR A 145 9.17 -6.97 12.43
N LYS A 146 8.90 -6.44 13.62
CA LYS A 146 7.69 -6.80 14.36
C LYS A 146 6.41 -6.41 13.61
N TYR A 147 6.41 -5.27 12.90
CA TYR A 147 5.19 -4.71 12.30
C TYR A 147 5.18 -4.67 10.79
N LEU A 148 6.34 -4.65 10.13
CA LEU A 148 6.46 -4.52 8.68
C LEU A 148 7.01 -5.78 8.05
N ARG A 149 6.60 -5.99 6.81
CA ARG A 149 7.16 -7.01 5.93
C ARG A 149 7.40 -6.41 4.56
N HIS A 150 8.61 -6.62 4.05
CA HIS A 150 9.06 -6.17 2.74
C HIS A 150 9.37 -7.41 1.89
N VAL A 151 8.62 -7.53 0.79
CA VAL A 151 8.79 -8.59 -0.20
C VAL A 151 9.29 -7.95 -1.50
N HIS A 152 10.22 -8.63 -2.14
CA HIS A 152 10.78 -8.25 -3.43
C HIS A 152 10.54 -9.35 -4.44
N PHE A 153 10.09 -8.96 -5.63
CA PHE A 153 9.84 -9.86 -6.74
C PHE A 153 10.91 -9.70 -7.81
N ARG A 154 11.29 -10.83 -8.41
CA ARG A 154 12.24 -10.84 -9.54
C ARG A 154 11.69 -10.11 -10.75
N GLN A 155 10.41 -10.33 -11.08
CA GLN A 155 9.70 -9.60 -12.12
C GLN A 155 8.95 -8.41 -11.52
N PRO A 156 8.84 -7.28 -12.25
CA PRO A 156 8.11 -6.14 -11.76
C PRO A 156 6.60 -6.44 -11.67
N MET A 157 5.97 -5.93 -10.63
CA MET A 157 4.52 -5.88 -10.54
C MET A 157 3.97 -4.88 -11.56
N VAL A 158 2.88 -5.26 -12.23
CA VAL A 158 2.18 -4.36 -13.14
C VAL A 158 1.00 -3.71 -12.42
N VAL A 159 1.07 -2.39 -12.26
CA VAL A 159 0.00 -1.56 -11.71
C VAL A 159 -0.78 -0.95 -12.88
N LYS A 160 -2.11 -1.04 -12.84
CA LYS A 160 -3.01 -0.39 -13.80
C LYS A 160 -4.06 0.42 -13.07
N MET A 161 -4.28 1.66 -13.48
CA MET A 161 -5.24 2.57 -12.87
C MET A 161 -6.11 3.25 -13.92
N ASP A 162 -7.42 3.16 -13.75
CA ASP A 162 -8.43 3.86 -14.53
C ASP A 162 -9.14 4.88 -13.64
N GLY A 163 -8.58 6.09 -13.55
CA GLY A 163 -9.17 7.18 -12.79
C GLY A 163 -10.58 7.61 -13.21
N LYS A 164 -11.05 7.27 -14.43
CA LYS A 164 -12.46 7.54 -14.82
C LYS A 164 -13.41 6.56 -14.15
N LYS A 165 -13.00 5.30 -14.05
CA LYS A 165 -13.78 4.24 -13.38
C LYS A 165 -13.45 4.10 -11.89
N LYS A 166 -12.44 4.82 -11.40
CA LYS A 166 -11.86 4.68 -10.05
C LYS A 166 -11.39 3.24 -9.75
N LEU A 167 -10.92 2.53 -10.78
CA LEU A 167 -10.44 1.16 -10.63
C LEU A 167 -8.92 1.12 -10.63
N GLY A 168 -8.34 0.43 -9.66
CA GLY A 168 -6.91 0.19 -9.53
C GLY A 168 -6.63 -1.29 -9.35
N VAL A 169 -5.65 -1.81 -10.06
CA VAL A 169 -5.18 -3.20 -9.92
C VAL A 169 -3.66 -3.26 -9.87
N VAL A 170 -3.13 -4.12 -9.00
CA VAL A 170 -1.75 -4.59 -9.04
C VAL A 170 -1.81 -6.07 -9.38
N LEU A 171 -1.24 -6.45 -10.51
CA LEU A 171 -1.23 -7.84 -10.98
C LEU A 171 -0.23 -8.65 -10.17
N MET A 172 -0.48 -9.96 -10.09
CA MET A 172 0.50 -10.90 -9.59
C MET A 172 1.77 -10.80 -10.46
N PRO A 173 2.96 -10.75 -9.86
CA PRO A 173 4.20 -10.79 -10.63
C PRO A 173 4.31 -12.16 -11.33
N GLU A 174 4.73 -12.15 -12.59
CA GLU A 174 5.01 -13.38 -13.35
C GLU A 174 6.24 -14.08 -12.73
N GLU A 175 6.29 -15.42 -12.78
CA GLU A 175 7.42 -16.22 -12.26
C GLU A 175 8.75 -15.93 -13.00
#